data_AF-A0A536NCY4-F1
#
_entry.id   AF-A0A536NCY4-F1
#
_cell.length_a   1.000
_cell.length_b   1.000
_cell.length_c   1.000
_cell.angle_alpha   90.00
_cell.angle_beta   90.00
_cell.angle_gamma   90.00
#
_symmetry.space_group_name_H-M   'P 1'
#
loop_
_entity.id
_entity.type
_entity.pdbx_description
1 polymer ?
#
loop_
_entity_poly.entity_id
_entity_poly.type
_entity_poly.pdbx_seq_one_letter_code
_entity_poly.pdbx_strand_id
1 'polypeptide(L)'
;MAVTETIATTDLEFARQLGQQLRVDSIRCSTAAGSGHPTSSMSAADLVAVLLTRYLQYDWSKPKDPNNDHLIYSKGHASPLCYAMFKAAGAIT
;
A
#
# COMPACT_ATOMS: atom_id res chain seq x y z
N MET A 1 6.49 16.65 24.89
CA MET A 1 5.11 16.29 24.51
C MET A 1 4.77 16.79 23.10
N ALA A 2 4.92 18.08 22.80
CA ALA A 2 4.61 18.65 21.47
C ALA A 2 5.38 18.04 20.27
N VAL A 3 6.66 17.68 20.43
CA VAL A 3 7.49 17.12 19.34
C VAL A 3 7.02 15.71 18.93
N THR A 4 6.72 14.84 19.90
CA THR A 4 6.22 13.48 19.66
C THR A 4 4.85 13.50 18.99
N GLU A 5 4.00 14.45 19.36
CA GLU A 5 2.66 14.64 18.78
C GLU A 5 2.73 15.18 17.34
N THR A 6 3.71 16.04 17.05
CA THR A 6 3.95 16.58 15.70
C THR A 6 4.49 15.51 14.74
N ILE A 7 5.38 14.62 15.21
CA ILE A 7 5.88 13.49 14.41
C ILE A 7 4.73 12.51 14.11
N ALA A 8 3.95 12.15 15.13
CA ALA A 8 2.83 11.22 14.96
C ALA A 8 1.77 11.73 13.97
N THR A 9 1.47 13.03 13.97
CA THR A 9 0.53 13.66 13.03
C THR A 9 1.07 13.72 11.60
N THR A 10 2.36 14.04 11.43
CA THR A 10 3.03 14.05 10.12
C THR A 10 3.02 12.66 9.48
N ASP A 11 3.28 11.62 10.27
CA ASP A 11 3.28 10.23 9.80
C ASP A 11 1.89 9.76 9.36
N LEU A 12 0.82 10.21 10.04
CA LEU A 12 -0.56 9.89 9.63
C LEU A 12 -0.97 10.62 8.35
N GLU A 13 -0.49 11.85 8.16
CA GLU A 13 -0.73 12.60 6.93
C GLU A 13 -0.06 11.93 5.73
N PHE A 14 1.17 11.44 5.88
CA PHE A 14 1.82 10.65 4.83
C PHE A 14 1.04 9.37 4.50
N ALA A 15 0.61 8.61 5.51
CA ALA A 15 -0.22 7.42 5.30
C ALA A 15 -1.54 7.76 4.59
N ARG A 16 -2.17 8.90 4.91
CA ARG A 16 -3.37 9.39 4.22
C ARG A 16 -3.10 9.67 2.74
N GLN A 17 -2.02 10.37 2.42
CA GLN A 17 -1.63 10.69 1.04
C GLN A 17 -1.29 9.43 0.24
N LEU A 18 -0.56 8.50 0.84
CA LEU A 18 -0.27 7.20 0.25
C LEU A 18 -1.57 6.42 0.00
N GLY A 19 -2.50 6.40 0.95
CA GLY A 19 -3.83 5.80 0.77
C GLY A 19 -4.60 6.41 -0.42
N GLN A 20 -4.47 7.71 -0.67
CA GLN A 20 -5.06 8.34 -1.86
C GLN A 20 -4.36 7.90 -3.16
N GLN A 21 -3.02 7.84 -3.16
CA GLN A 21 -2.24 7.38 -4.30
C GLN A 21 -2.58 5.92 -4.67
N LEU A 22 -2.67 5.03 -3.68
CA LEU A 22 -3.03 3.62 -3.88
C LEU A 22 -4.42 3.45 -4.51
N ARG A 23 -5.39 4.30 -4.16
CA ARG A 23 -6.71 4.32 -4.81
C ARG A 23 -6.61 4.71 -6.28
N VAL A 24 -5.88 5.78 -6.58
CA VAL A 24 -5.68 6.28 -7.95
C VAL A 24 -4.99 5.22 -8.82
N ASP A 25 -3.93 4.60 -8.32
CA ASP A 25 -3.22 3.56 -9.08
C ASP A 25 -4.08 2.30 -9.27
N SER A 26 -4.90 1.92 -8.28
CA SER A 26 -5.86 0.81 -8.42
C SER A 26 -6.89 1.06 -9.54
N ILE A 27 -7.38 2.30 -9.65
CA ILE A 27 -8.28 2.71 -10.75
C ILE A 27 -7.52 2.63 -12.07
N ARG A 28 -6.36 3.28 -12.17
CA ARG A 28 -5.56 3.32 -13.41
C ARG A 28 -5.23 1.92 -13.93
N CYS A 29 -4.77 1.03 -13.05
CA CYS A 29 -4.44 -0.35 -13.39
C CYS A 29 -5.67 -1.10 -13.93
N SER A 30 -6.80 -1.03 -13.22
CA SER A 30 -8.03 -1.73 -13.62
C SER A 30 -8.60 -1.15 -14.92
N THR A 31 -8.58 0.17 -15.09
CA THR A 31 -9.03 0.84 -16.31
C THR A 31 -8.18 0.47 -17.51
N ALA A 32 -6.84 0.48 -17.38
CA ALA A 32 -5.93 0.10 -18.45
C ALA A 32 -6.14 -1.36 -18.89
N ALA A 33 -6.45 -2.26 -17.94
CA ALA A 33 -6.77 -3.65 -18.23
C ALA A 33 -8.18 -3.86 -18.80
N GLY A 34 -9.07 -2.86 -18.76
CA GLY A 34 -10.48 -3.01 -19.09
C GLY A 34 -11.24 -3.97 -18.16
N SER A 35 -10.65 -4.34 -17.01
CA SER A 35 -11.17 -5.34 -16.08
C SER A 35 -10.50 -5.19 -14.70
N GLY A 36 -11.16 -5.66 -13.64
CA GLY A 36 -10.61 -5.66 -12.29
C GLY A 36 -11.63 -5.24 -11.23
N HIS A 37 -11.18 -5.14 -9.98
CA HIS A 37 -12.02 -4.77 -8.83
C HIS A 37 -11.44 -3.53 -8.12
N PRO A 38 -11.51 -2.33 -8.75
CA PRO A 38 -10.92 -1.12 -8.18
C PRO A 38 -11.60 -0.72 -6.87
N THR A 39 -12.91 -0.91 -6.72
CA THR A 39 -13.64 -0.58 -5.47
C THR A 39 -13.18 -1.44 -4.29
N SER A 40 -12.99 -2.76 -4.48
CA SER A 40 -12.42 -3.66 -3.48
C SER A 40 -10.97 -3.32 -3.12
N SER A 41 -10.23 -2.73 -4.04
CA SER A 41 -8.88 -2.22 -3.83
C SER A 41 -8.92 -0.95 -2.98
N MET A 42 -9.76 0.02 -3.37
CA MET A 42 -9.91 1.29 -2.68
C MET A 42 -10.38 1.15 -1.23
N SER A 43 -11.20 0.13 -0.93
CA SER A 43 -11.74 -0.08 0.43
C SER A 43 -10.70 -0.45 1.48
N ALA A 44 -9.51 -0.94 1.09
CA ALA A 44 -8.42 -1.20 2.04
C ALA A 44 -7.16 -0.36 1.79
N ALA A 45 -7.26 0.71 0.99
CA ALA A 45 -6.10 1.52 0.67
C ALA A 45 -5.45 2.15 1.93
N ASP A 46 -6.25 2.64 2.87
CA ASP A 46 -5.73 3.23 4.11
C ASP A 46 -5.08 2.18 5.02
N LEU A 47 -5.67 0.97 5.10
CA LEU A 47 -5.09 -0.16 5.82
C LEU A 47 -3.70 -0.50 5.27
N VAL A 48 -3.57 -0.63 3.95
CA VAL A 48 -2.30 -0.95 3.29
C VAL A 48 -1.30 0.18 3.42
N ALA A 49 -1.73 1.44 3.35
CA ALA A 49 -0.85 2.58 3.57
C ALA A 49 -0.29 2.60 5.00
N VAL A 50 -1.10 2.34 6.01
CA VAL A 50 -0.63 2.23 7.41
C VAL A 50 0.30 1.03 7.59
N LEU A 51 -0.03 -0.13 7.01
CA LEU A 51 0.87 -1.29 7.04
C LEU A 51 2.23 -0.94 6.43
N LEU A 52 2.25 -0.39 5.21
CA LEU A 52 3.49 -0.10 4.49
C LEU A 52 4.37 0.94 5.19
N THR A 53 3.76 1.92 5.86
CA THR A 53 4.49 3.05 6.46
C THR A 53 4.90 2.83 7.91
N ARG A 54 4.28 1.89 8.63
CA ARG A 54 4.50 1.73 10.08
C ARG A 54 4.81 0.32 10.54
N TYR A 55 4.34 -0.71 9.84
CA TYR A 55 4.32 -2.06 10.40
C TYR A 55 5.00 -3.12 9.53
N LEU A 56 4.89 -3.03 8.21
CA LEU A 56 5.41 -4.03 7.28
C LEU A 56 6.94 -3.94 7.21
N GLN A 57 7.62 -4.91 7.80
CA GLN A 57 9.06 -5.10 7.69
C GLN A 57 9.35 -5.95 6.45
N TYR A 58 9.78 -5.31 5.37
CA TYR A 58 10.06 -6.01 4.11
C TYR A 58 11.21 -5.37 3.34
N ASP A 59 12.25 -6.15 3.03
CA ASP A 59 13.33 -5.75 2.13
C ASP A 59 12.93 -6.01 0.67
N TRP A 60 12.47 -4.96 -0.01
CA TRP A 60 12.06 -5.00 -1.41
C TRP A 60 13.19 -5.39 -2.38
N SER A 61 14.46 -5.24 -1.97
CA SER A 61 15.62 -5.67 -2.76
C SER A 61 15.95 -7.16 -2.58
N LYS A 62 15.44 -7.78 -1.52
CA LYS A 62 15.62 -9.20 -1.18
C LYS A 62 14.27 -9.88 -0.90
N PRO A 63 13.41 -10.05 -1.91
CA PRO A 63 12.06 -10.58 -1.71
C PRO A 63 12.01 -12.04 -1.20
N LYS A 64 13.14 -12.75 -1.21
CA LYS A 64 13.28 -14.13 -0.71
C LYS A 64 13.90 -14.20 0.70
N ASP A 65 14.14 -13.07 1.36
CA ASP A 65 14.64 -13.09 2.74
C ASP A 65 13.60 -13.74 3.67
N PRO A 66 13.94 -14.83 4.38
CA PRO A 66 13.01 -15.51 5.28
C PRO A 66 12.60 -14.68 6.50
N ASN A 67 13.27 -13.56 6.77
CA ASN A 67 12.92 -12.65 7.87
C ASN A 67 11.92 -11.56 7.47
N ASN A 68 11.56 -11.46 6.19
CA ASN A 68 10.53 -10.53 5.74
C ASN A 68 9.16 -10.90 6.32
N ASP A 69 8.35 -9.90 6.64
CA ASP A 69 6.94 -10.11 6.96
C ASP A 69 6.18 -10.69 5.76
N HIS A 70 5.24 -11.59 6.04
CA HIS A 70 4.39 -12.20 5.02
C HIS A 70 3.01 -11.54 4.97
N LEU A 71 2.78 -10.73 3.94
CA LEU A 71 1.46 -10.12 3.68
C LEU A 71 0.66 -10.95 2.68
N ILE A 72 -0.45 -11.54 3.14
CA ILE A 72 -1.31 -12.43 2.33
C ILE A 72 -2.63 -11.74 1.97
N TYR A 73 -2.88 -11.52 0.68
CA TYR A 73 -4.13 -10.96 0.18
C TYR A 73 -5.19 -12.05 0.01
N SER A 74 -5.88 -12.41 1.10
CA SER A 74 -7.00 -13.38 1.03
C SER A 74 -8.16 -12.86 0.15
N LYS A 75 -8.39 -11.54 0.15
CA LYS A 75 -9.26 -10.86 -0.83
C LYS A 75 -8.57 -10.69 -2.20
N GLY A 76 -8.21 -11.80 -2.84
CA GLY A 76 -7.35 -11.81 -4.03
C GLY A 76 -7.86 -10.97 -5.22
N HIS A 77 -9.18 -10.74 -5.31
CA HIS A 77 -9.76 -9.88 -6.34
C HIS A 77 -9.37 -8.40 -6.21
N ALA A 78 -8.91 -7.95 -5.03
CA ALA A 78 -8.29 -6.64 -4.81
C ALA A 78 -6.81 -6.61 -5.24
N SER A 79 -6.41 -7.43 -6.20
CA SER A 79 -5.04 -7.49 -6.73
C SER A 79 -4.50 -6.16 -7.28
N PRO A 80 -5.30 -5.22 -7.83
CA PRO A 80 -4.77 -3.90 -8.20
C PRO A 80 -4.12 -3.15 -7.02
N LEU A 81 -4.62 -3.32 -5.79
CA LEU A 81 -4.01 -2.73 -4.59
C LEU A 81 -2.62 -3.32 -4.30
N CYS A 82 -2.45 -4.62 -4.50
CA CYS A 82 -1.16 -5.30 -4.30
C CYS A 82 -0.10 -4.73 -5.25
N TYR A 83 -0.45 -4.57 -6.53
CA TYR A 83 0.45 -3.96 -7.50
C TYR A 83 0.68 -2.47 -7.24
N ALA A 84 -0.35 -1.72 -6.83
CA ALA A 84 -0.19 -0.33 -6.41
C ALA A 84 0.77 -0.18 -5.22
N MET A 85 0.73 -1.10 -4.26
CA MET A 85 1.66 -1.16 -3.13
C MET A 85 3.10 -1.43 -3.60
N PHE A 86 3.31 -2.41 -4.49
CA PHE A 86 4.65 -2.68 -5.05
C PHE A 86 5.21 -1.47 -5.81
N LYS A 87 4.37 -0.76 -6.57
CA LYS A 87 4.76 0.47 -7.24
C LYS A 87 5.13 1.57 -6.24
N ALA A 88 4.31 1.78 -5.20
CA ALA A 88 4.60 2.76 -4.16
C ALA A 88 5.89 2.46 -3.38
N ALA A 89 6.23 1.19 -3.21
CA ALA A 89 7.48 0.74 -2.62
C ALA A 89 8.69 0.81 -3.57
N GLY A 90 8.50 1.17 -4.84
CA GLY A 90 9.54 1.18 -5.87
C GLY A 90 10.00 -0.21 -6.31
N ALA A 91 9.26 -1.27 -5.98
CA ALA A 91 9.58 -2.63 -6.38
C ALA A 91 9.25 -2.91 -7.85
N ILE A 92 8.32 -2.13 -8.44
CA ILE A 92 7.96 -2.15 -9.86
C ILE A 92 7.73 -0.71 -10.38
N THR A 93 7.71 -0.53 -11.70
CA THR A 93 7.49 0.76 -12.39
C THR A 93 6.08 0.92 -12.92
#